data_AF-A0A7V9NV99-F1
#
_entry.id   AF-A0A7V9NV99-F1
#
_cell.length_a   1.000
_cell.length_b   1.000
_cell.length_c   1.000
_cell.angle_alpha   90.00
_cell.angle_beta   90.00
_cell.angle_gamma   90.00
#
_symmetry.space_group_name_H-M   'P 1'
#
loop_
_entity.id
_entity.type
_entity.pdbx_description
1 polymer ?
#
loop_
_entity_poly.entity_id
_entity_poly.type
_entity_poly.pdbx_seq_one_letter_code
_entity_poly.pdbx_strand_id
1 'polypeptide(L)'
;MSTLWTPDGEQPVGQAATAPEELTEEELAERMDALRQQIATTPVEQIVSQSAYQFFEIAALHLSVIPPQLDQAKLAIDAFGLLVEGLEGRLGPDGETLKEGLAQLRMAFVQVSQPDDPPPATP
;
A
#
# COMPACT_ATOMS: atom_id res chain seq x y z
N MET A 1 -6.28 -28.89 -29.66
CA MET A 1 -7.04 -29.45 -28.53
C MET A 1 -6.03 -29.66 -27.40
N SER A 2 -5.83 -28.67 -26.52
CA SER A 2 -4.83 -28.75 -25.46
C SER A 2 -5.52 -29.10 -24.15
N THR A 3 -5.24 -30.29 -23.61
CA THR A 3 -5.73 -30.75 -22.31
C THR A 3 -4.73 -30.39 -21.22
N LEU A 4 -5.21 -29.74 -20.15
CA LEU A 4 -4.47 -29.51 -18.91
C LEU A 4 -4.62 -30.76 -18.04
N TRP A 5 -3.50 -31.41 -17.73
CA TRP A 5 -3.46 -32.54 -16.81
C TRP A 5 -3.51 -32.04 -15.37
N THR A 6 -4.55 -32.43 -14.62
CA THR A 6 -4.56 -32.41 -13.15
C THR A 6 -4.46 -33.85 -12.62
N PRO A 7 -3.72 -34.10 -11.52
CA PRO A 7 -3.43 -35.45 -11.02
C PRO A 7 -4.65 -36.30 -10.61
N ASP A 8 -5.87 -35.74 -10.62
CA ASP A 8 -7.14 -36.44 -10.35
C ASP A 8 -8.08 -36.55 -11.59
N GLY A 9 -7.57 -36.35 -12.81
CA GLY A 9 -8.31 -36.58 -14.06
C GLY A 9 -8.61 -35.31 -14.88
N GLU A 10 -8.98 -35.52 -16.15
CA GLU A 10 -9.24 -34.48 -17.15
C GLU A 10 -10.58 -33.76 -16.88
N GLN A 11 -10.53 -32.56 -16.31
CA GLN A 11 -11.70 -31.69 -16.20
C GLN A 11 -11.96 -31.03 -17.56
N PRO A 12 -13.14 -31.20 -18.19
CA PRO A 12 -13.50 -30.45 -19.38
C PRO A 12 -13.54 -28.96 -19.02
N VAL A 13 -12.78 -28.14 -19.73
CA VAL A 13 -12.82 -26.67 -19.63
C VAL A 13 -14.11 -26.19 -20.31
N GLY A 14 -15.23 -26.45 -19.64
CA GLY A 14 -16.59 -26.12 -20.04
C GLY A 14 -17.42 -25.74 -18.83
N GLN A 15 -16.79 -25.29 -17.75
CA GLN A 15 -17.47 -24.60 -16.69
C GLN A 15 -17.69 -23.18 -17.19
N ALA A 16 -18.93 -22.88 -17.57
CA ALA A 16 -19.40 -21.52 -17.73
C ALA A 16 -18.84 -20.72 -16.54
N ALA A 17 -17.89 -19.84 -16.83
CA ALA A 17 -17.54 -18.79 -15.90
C ALA A 17 -18.89 -18.10 -15.62
N THR A 18 -19.44 -18.34 -14.44
CA THR A 18 -20.54 -17.54 -13.93
C THR A 18 -20.04 -16.11 -14.02
N ALA A 19 -20.51 -15.38 -15.03
CA ALA A 19 -20.31 -13.95 -15.10
C ALA A 19 -20.74 -13.40 -13.73
N PRO A 20 -19.95 -12.51 -13.10
CA PRO A 20 -20.40 -11.90 -11.85
C PRO A 20 -21.81 -11.36 -12.09
N GLU A 21 -22.79 -11.83 -11.31
CA GLU A 21 -24.15 -11.28 -11.37
C GLU A 21 -24.04 -9.77 -11.21
N GLU A 22 -24.48 -9.02 -12.22
CA GLU A 22 -24.57 -7.57 -12.13
C GLU A 22 -25.57 -7.26 -11.02
N LEU A 23 -25.09 -6.61 -9.96
CA LEU A 23 -25.95 -6.16 -8.86
C LEU A 23 -27.05 -5.29 -9.44
N THR A 24 -28.27 -5.49 -8.98
CA THR A 24 -29.36 -4.56 -9.28
C THR A 24 -29.04 -3.19 -8.70
N GLU A 25 -29.65 -2.13 -9.26
CA GLU A 25 -29.49 -0.76 -8.76
C GLU A 25 -29.87 -0.64 -7.27
N GLU A 26 -30.88 -1.40 -6.85
CA GLU A 26 -31.34 -1.45 -5.45
C GLU A 26 -30.29 -2.10 -4.53
N GLU A 27 -29.74 -3.24 -4.91
CA GLU A 27 -28.67 -3.91 -4.15
C GLU A 27 -27.39 -3.06 -4.08
N LEU A 28 -27.07 -2.34 -5.16
CA LEU A 28 -25.95 -1.40 -5.17
C LEU A 28 -26.18 -0.25 -4.18
N ALA A 29 -27.38 0.32 -4.16
CA ALA A 29 -27.75 1.39 -3.23
C ALA A 29 -27.67 0.92 -1.76
N GLU A 30 -28.23 -0.24 -1.44
CA GLU A 30 -28.15 -0.83 -0.10
C GLU A 30 -26.69 -1.07 0.33
N ARG A 31 -25.86 -1.58 -0.58
CA ARG A 31 -24.44 -1.80 -0.31
C ARG A 31 -23.70 -0.49 -0.04
N MET A 32 -23.99 0.58 -0.78
CA MET A 32 -23.38 1.89 -0.55
C MET A 32 -23.80 2.48 0.80
N ASP A 33 -25.06 2.33 1.21
CA ASP A 33 -25.53 2.79 2.52
C ASP A 33 -24.91 2.00 3.66
N ALA A 34 -24.77 0.67 3.52
CA ALA A 34 -24.05 -0.15 4.49
C ALA A 34 -22.59 0.29 4.65
N LEU A 35 -21.89 0.59 3.55
CA LEU A 35 -20.52 1.11 3.59
C LEU A 35 -20.45 2.48 4.28
N ARG A 36 -21.38 3.39 3.98
CA ARG A 36 -21.46 4.71 4.65
C ARG A 36 -21.64 4.56 6.17
N GLN A 37 -22.49 3.65 6.62
CA GLN A 37 -22.70 3.37 8.04
C GLN A 37 -21.45 2.80 8.71
N GLN A 38 -20.73 1.90 8.04
CA GLN A 38 -19.45 1.38 8.53
C GLN A 38 -18.41 2.50 8.68
N ILE A 39 -18.26 3.36 7.66
CA ILE A 39 -17.34 4.50 7.73
C ILE A 39 -17.73 5.44 8.88
N ALA A 40 -19.03 5.72 9.07
CA ALA A 40 -19.51 6.61 10.12
C ALA A 40 -19.27 6.09 11.55
N THR A 41 -19.13 4.78 11.72
CA THR A 41 -18.91 4.13 13.02
C THR A 41 -17.44 3.80 13.30
N THR A 42 -16.58 3.86 12.29
CA THR A 42 -15.14 3.61 12.43
C THR A 42 -14.45 4.84 13.03
N PRO A 43 -13.63 4.69 14.10
CA PRO A 43 -12.85 5.81 14.63
C PRO A 43 -11.94 6.40 13.55
N VAL A 44 -12.04 7.71 13.34
CA VAL A 44 -11.29 8.42 12.27
C VAL A 44 -9.77 8.26 12.46
N GLU A 45 -9.30 8.21 13.71
CA GLU A 45 -7.89 7.95 14.03
C GLU A 45 -7.38 6.65 13.42
N GLN A 46 -8.18 5.58 13.40
CA GLN A 46 -7.79 4.30 12.79
C GLN A 46 -7.68 4.41 11.27
N ILE A 47 -8.61 5.12 10.63
CA ILE A 47 -8.59 5.35 9.16
C ILE A 47 -7.35 6.18 8.78
N VAL A 48 -7.03 7.20 9.58
CA VAL A 48 -5.86 8.06 9.35
C VAL A 48 -4.56 7.29 9.56
N SER A 49 -4.44 6.50 10.64
CA SER A 49 -3.27 5.65 10.88
C SER A 49 -3.12 4.59 9.78
N GLN A 50 -4.22 3.97 9.34
CA GLN A 50 -4.21 3.05 8.20
C GLN A 50 -3.73 3.73 6.91
N SER A 51 -4.19 4.96 6.66
CA SER A 51 -3.76 5.74 5.49
C SER A 51 -2.27 6.13 5.59
N ALA A 52 -1.76 6.36 6.80
CA ALA A 52 -0.34 6.59 7.04
C ALA A 52 0.52 5.40 6.59
N TYR A 53 0.07 4.17 6.89
CA TYR A 53 0.73 2.96 6.39
C TYR A 53 0.73 2.86 4.86
N GLN A 54 -0.32 3.31 4.16
CA GLN A 54 -0.33 3.32 2.70
C GLN A 54 0.77 4.23 2.13
N PHE A 55 1.03 5.39 2.73
CA PHE A 55 2.15 6.25 2.31
C PHE A 55 3.50 5.58 2.54
N PHE A 56 3.64 4.84 3.64
CA PHE A 56 4.84 4.06 3.90
C PHE A 56 5.06 2.98 2.81
N GLU A 57 4.02 2.22 2.48
CA GLU A 57 4.09 1.14 1.49
C GLU A 57 4.49 1.65 0.10
N ILE A 58 3.85 2.72 -0.38
CA ILE A 58 4.17 3.28 -1.70
C ILE A 58 5.57 3.90 -1.72
N ALA A 59 6.02 4.53 -0.63
CA ALA A 59 7.39 5.05 -0.53
C ALA A 59 8.41 3.92 -0.63
N ALA A 60 8.22 2.84 0.14
CA ALA A 60 9.09 1.66 0.11
C ALA A 60 9.10 1.00 -1.28
N LEU A 61 7.92 0.86 -1.91
CA LEU A 61 7.80 0.31 -3.26
C LEU A 61 8.63 1.13 -4.26
N HIS A 62 8.46 2.45 -4.29
CA HIS A 62 9.17 3.33 -5.23
C HIS A 62 10.69 3.40 -4.97
N LEU A 63 11.15 3.14 -3.73
CA LEU A 63 12.56 2.95 -3.43
C LEU A 63 13.12 1.60 -3.91
N SER A 64 12.28 0.56 -3.96
CA SER A 64 12.70 -0.83 -4.27
C SER A 64 12.76 -1.17 -5.76
N VAL A 65 11.99 -0.47 -6.59
CA VAL A 65 11.98 -0.69 -8.05
C VAL A 65 13.32 -0.29 -8.67
N ILE A 66 13.68 -0.90 -9.81
CA ILE A 66 14.97 -0.65 -10.50
C ILE A 66 14.69 -0.11 -11.92
N PRO A 67 15.10 1.12 -12.25
CA PRO A 67 15.78 2.10 -11.38
C PRO A 67 14.83 2.68 -10.30
N PRO A 68 15.38 3.10 -9.14
CA PRO A 68 14.58 3.68 -8.06
C PRO A 68 13.91 4.97 -8.52
N GLN A 69 12.66 5.16 -8.11
CA GLN A 69 11.84 6.31 -8.49
C GLN A 69 11.88 7.36 -7.37
N LEU A 70 13.00 8.06 -7.26
CA LEU A 70 13.28 8.96 -6.13
C LEU A 70 12.25 10.08 -5.96
N ASP A 71 11.78 10.72 -7.03
CA ASP A 71 10.78 11.79 -6.91
C ASP A 71 9.43 11.28 -6.37
N GLN A 72 9.02 10.07 -6.79
CA GLN A 72 7.79 9.44 -6.31
C GLN A 72 7.93 9.00 -4.86
N ALA A 73 9.05 8.36 -4.51
CA ALA A 73 9.36 7.99 -3.14
C ALA A 73 9.41 9.21 -2.22
N LYS A 74 10.03 10.31 -2.67
CA LYS A 74 10.12 11.57 -1.92
C LYS A 74 8.74 12.15 -1.63
N LEU A 75 7.86 12.23 -2.63
CA LEU A 75 6.50 12.74 -2.43
C LEU A 75 5.74 11.92 -1.36
N ALA A 76 5.85 10.59 -1.41
CA ALA A 76 5.22 9.71 -0.43
C ALA A 76 5.81 9.88 0.99
N ILE A 77 7.14 10.00 1.11
CA ILE A 77 7.83 10.24 2.39
C ILE A 77 7.44 11.60 2.98
N ASP A 78 7.35 12.64 2.16
CA ASP A 78 6.96 13.97 2.60
C ASP A 78 5.50 13.98 3.08
N ALA A 79 4.58 13.32 2.34
CA ALA A 79 3.19 13.15 2.76
C ALA A 79 3.06 12.37 4.07
N PHE A 80 3.82 11.26 4.20
CA PHE A 80 3.85 10.47 5.42
C PHE A 80 4.38 11.30 6.61
N GLY A 81 5.44 12.09 6.39
CA GLY A 81 6.00 12.99 7.39
C GLY A 81 5.01 14.04 7.87
N LEU A 82 4.33 14.74 6.94
CA LEU A 82 3.30 15.73 7.27
C LEU A 82 2.18 15.14 8.14
N LEU A 83 1.77 13.90 7.85
CA LEU A 83 0.73 13.22 8.62
C LEU A 83 1.24 12.80 10.01
N VAL A 84 2.39 12.13 10.08
CA VAL A 84 2.92 11.57 11.33
C VAL A 84 3.39 12.65 12.30
N GLU A 85 4.12 13.65 11.80
CA GLU A 85 4.65 14.75 12.62
C GLU A 85 3.54 15.77 12.90
N GLY A 86 2.68 16.06 11.93
CA GLY A 86 1.60 17.04 12.08
C GLY A 86 0.44 16.56 12.97
N LEU A 87 0.27 15.25 13.15
CA LEU A 87 -0.77 14.65 13.99
C LEU A 87 -0.21 13.96 15.24
N GLU A 88 0.97 14.37 15.70
CA GLU A 88 1.56 13.85 16.92
C GLU A 88 0.57 13.88 18.10
N GLY A 89 0.48 12.77 18.84
CA GLY A 89 -0.47 12.60 19.95
C GLY A 89 -1.92 12.33 19.53
N ARG A 90 -2.24 12.29 18.22
CA ARG A 90 -3.59 12.06 17.69
C ARG A 90 -3.75 10.78 16.86
N LEU A 91 -2.67 10.04 16.62
CA LEU A 91 -2.65 8.80 15.82
C LEU A 91 -2.95 7.54 16.65
N GLY A 92 -3.34 7.71 17.91
CA GLY A 92 -3.62 6.60 18.81
C GLY A 92 -2.38 5.73 19.06
N PRO A 93 -2.55 4.42 19.26
CA PRO A 93 -1.46 3.52 19.66
C PRO A 93 -0.38 3.32 18.60
N ASP A 94 -0.69 3.56 17.32
CA ASP A 94 0.23 3.34 16.21
C ASP A 94 1.23 4.49 16.01
N GLY A 95 1.03 5.63 16.69
CA GLY A 95 1.79 6.85 16.44
C GLY A 95 3.31 6.69 16.55
N GLU A 96 3.80 5.97 17.56
CA GLU A 96 5.23 5.75 17.74
C GLU A 96 5.80 4.81 16.66
N THR A 97 5.08 3.73 16.34
CA THR A 97 5.46 2.82 15.24
C THR A 97 5.56 3.56 13.89
N LEU A 98 4.61 4.46 13.62
CA LEU A 98 4.62 5.26 12.40
C LEU A 98 5.80 6.25 12.35
N LYS A 99 6.15 6.87 13.48
CA LYS A 99 7.35 7.73 13.59
C LYS A 99 8.64 6.96 13.32
N GLU A 100 8.76 5.77 13.88
CA GLU A 100 9.91 4.89 13.63
C GLU A 100 9.99 4.48 12.15
N GLY A 101 8.85 4.11 11.55
CA GLY A 101 8.76 3.79 10.12
C GLY A 101 9.17 4.97 9.22
N LEU A 102 8.78 6.19 9.57
CA LEU A 102 9.18 7.41 8.85
C LEU A 102 10.70 7.62 8.91
N ALA A 103 11.30 7.43 10.09
CA ALA A 103 12.76 7.54 10.25
C ALA A 103 13.49 6.51 9.38
N GLN A 104 13.01 5.27 9.34
CA GLN A 104 13.57 4.21 8.51
C GLN A 104 13.48 4.54 7.02
N LEU A 105 12.32 5.02 6.53
CA LEU A 105 12.16 5.42 5.14
C LEU A 105 13.07 6.56 4.73
N ARG A 106 13.23 7.59 5.58
CA ARG A 106 14.15 8.70 5.31
C ARG A 106 15.60 8.23 5.20
N MET A 107 16.03 7.29 6.05
CA MET A 107 17.36 6.69 5.92
C MET A 107 17.52 5.87 4.63
N ALA A 108 16.53 5.05 4.28
CA ALA A 108 16.53 4.27 3.05
C ALA A 108 16.61 5.18 1.81
N PHE A 109 15.83 6.28 1.79
CA PHE A 109 15.87 7.26 0.71
C PHE A 109 17.27 7.85 0.53
N VAL A 110 17.94 8.26 1.61
CA VAL A 110 19.30 8.81 1.53
C VAL A 110 20.28 7.77 0.99
N GLN A 111 20.21 6.52 1.47
CA GLN A 111 21.09 5.44 1.01
C GLN A 111 20.92 5.16 -0.49
N VAL A 112 19.67 5.12 -0.97
CA VAL A 112 19.37 4.87 -2.39
C VAL A 112 19.66 6.09 -3.27
N SER A 113 19.60 7.31 -2.73
CA SER A 113 19.86 8.54 -3.47
C SER A 113 21.35 8.86 -3.61
N GLN A 114 22.21 8.25 -2.80
CA GLN A 114 23.65 8.43 -2.93
C GLN A 114 24.11 7.68 -4.19
N PRO A 115 24.85 8.32 -5.11
CA PRO A 115 25.52 7.60 -6.17
C PRO A 115 26.49 6.59 -5.53
N ASP A 116 26.62 5.40 -6.12
CA ASP A 116 27.70 4.46 -5.79
C ASP A 116 29.05 5.21 -5.94
N ASP A 117 29.57 5.74 -4.85
CA ASP A 117 30.88 6.41 -4.83
C ASP A 117 31.91 5.28 -4.86
N PRO A 118 32.68 5.11 -5.96
CA PRO A 118 33.67 4.04 -6.01
C PRO A 118 34.69 4.25 -4.89
N PRO A 119 35.14 3.17 -4.20
CA PRO A 119 36.11 3.30 -3.13
C PRO A 119 37.35 4.03 -3.65
N PRO A 120 37.99 4.90 -2.83
CA PRO A 120 39.14 5.67 -3.27
C PRO A 120 40.22 4.72 -3.78
N ALA A 121 40.69 4.95 -5.01
CA ALA A 121 41.77 4.18 -5.59
C ALA A 121 43.00 4.29 -4.66
N THR A 122 43.37 3.19 -4.03
CA THR A 122 44.60 3.09 -3.23
C THR A 122 45.83 3.42 -4.09
N PRO A 123 46.78 4.22 -3.58
CA PRO A 123 47.99 4.63 -4.30
C PRO A 123 48.95 3.47 -4.58
#